data_AF-A4K2R1-F1
#
_entry.id   AF-A4K2R1-F1
#
_cell.length_a   1.000
_cell.length_b   1.000
_cell.length_c   1.000
_cell.angle_alpha   90.00
_cell.angle_beta   90.00
_cell.angle_gamma   90.00
#
_symmetry.space_group_name_H-M   'P 1'
#
loop_
_entity.id
_entity.type
_entity.pdbx_description
1 polymer ?
#
loop_
_entity_poly.entity_id
_entity_poly.type
_entity_poly.pdbx_seq_one_letter_code
_entity_poly.pdbx_strand_id
1 'polypeptide(L)'
;MAPKFPDSVEELRAAGNESFRNGQYAEASALYGRALRVLQAQGSSDPEEESVLYSNRAACHLKDGNCRDCIKDCTSALALVPFSIKPLLRRASAYEALEKYPMAYVDYKTVLQIDDNVTSAVEGINRMTRALMDSLGPEWRLKLPSIPLVPVSAQKRWNSLPSENHKEMAKSKSKETTATTNRVPSAGDVEKARVLKEEGNELVKKGNHKKAIEKYSESLLCSNLESATYSN
;
A
#
# COMPACT_ATOMS: atom_id res chain seq x y z
N MET A 1 -19.86 -24.36 -34.20
CA MET A 1 -18.97 -23.59 -33.31
C MET A 1 -19.85 -22.95 -32.26
N ALA A 2 -19.84 -23.46 -31.02
CA ALA A 2 -20.70 -22.93 -29.97
C ALA A 2 -20.35 -21.45 -29.71
N PRO A 3 -21.32 -20.57 -29.42
CA PRO A 3 -21.04 -19.20 -29.03
C PRO A 3 -20.21 -19.24 -27.75
N LYS A 4 -18.98 -18.69 -27.79
CA LYS A 4 -18.22 -18.43 -26.57
C LYS A 4 -19.07 -17.50 -25.72
N PHE A 5 -19.47 -17.96 -24.53
CA PHE A 5 -20.09 -17.11 -23.53
C PHE A 5 -19.21 -15.86 -23.32
N PRO A 6 -19.78 -14.68 -23.08
CA PRO A 6 -18.96 -13.50 -22.80
C PRO A 6 -18.05 -13.82 -21.61
N ASP A 7 -16.73 -13.67 -21.80
CA ASP A 7 -15.73 -13.82 -20.74
C ASP A 7 -16.21 -13.02 -19.51
N SER A 8 -16.23 -13.64 -18.33
CA SER A 8 -16.71 -12.97 -17.11
C SER A 8 -15.80 -11.81 -16.72
N VAL A 9 -16.30 -10.86 -15.91
CA VAL A 9 -15.47 -9.74 -15.41
C VAL A 9 -14.22 -10.27 -14.70
N GLU A 10 -14.40 -11.33 -13.90
CA GLU A 10 -13.33 -11.99 -13.16
C GLU A 10 -12.29 -12.63 -14.09
N GLU A 11 -12.72 -13.34 -15.14
CA GLU A 11 -11.83 -13.97 -16.13
C GLU A 11 -11.03 -12.92 -16.92
N LEU A 12 -11.69 -11.86 -17.36
CA LEU A 12 -11.04 -10.75 -18.07
C LEU A 12 -10.04 -10.03 -17.17
N ARG A 13 -10.37 -9.83 -15.89
CA ARG A 13 -9.46 -9.25 -14.91
C ARG A 13 -8.26 -10.15 -14.66
N ALA A 14 -8.46 -11.45 -14.51
CA ALA A 14 -7.39 -12.42 -14.30
C ALA A 14 -6.43 -12.48 -15.51
N ALA A 15 -6.96 -12.55 -16.74
CA ALA A 15 -6.19 -12.50 -17.96
C ALA A 15 -5.42 -11.16 -18.11
N GLY A 16 -6.05 -10.05 -17.73
CA GLY A 16 -5.40 -8.74 -17.69
C GLY A 16 -4.23 -8.71 -16.70
N ASN A 17 -4.40 -9.28 -15.50
CA ASN A 17 -3.34 -9.39 -14.50
C ASN A 17 -2.17 -10.24 -15.00
N GLU A 18 -2.45 -11.35 -15.68
CA GLU A 18 -1.42 -12.20 -16.27
C GLU A 18 -0.64 -11.45 -17.35
N SER A 19 -1.34 -10.80 -18.28
CA SER A 19 -0.73 -9.97 -19.34
C SER A 19 0.12 -8.84 -18.74
N PHE A 20 -0.35 -8.21 -17.66
CA PHE A 20 0.40 -7.17 -16.95
C PHE A 20 1.69 -7.72 -16.33
N ARG A 21 1.63 -8.91 -15.70
CA ARG A 21 2.81 -9.59 -15.13
C ARG A 21 3.82 -9.96 -16.22
N ASN A 22 3.35 -10.29 -17.42
CA ASN A 22 4.20 -10.58 -18.58
C ASN A 22 4.77 -9.33 -19.27
N GLY A 23 4.43 -8.12 -18.80
CA GLY A 23 4.86 -6.86 -19.42
C GLY A 23 4.08 -6.47 -20.68
N GLN A 24 3.01 -7.19 -21.01
CA GLN A 24 2.14 -6.92 -22.16
C GLN A 24 1.08 -5.86 -21.78
N TYR A 25 1.52 -4.63 -21.52
CA TYR A 25 0.66 -3.58 -20.94
C TYR A 25 -0.48 -3.15 -21.85
N ALA A 26 -0.27 -3.09 -23.17
CA ALA A 26 -1.32 -2.76 -24.13
C ALA A 26 -2.45 -3.82 -24.13
N GLU A 27 -2.08 -5.11 -24.08
CA GLU A 27 -3.04 -6.22 -24.01
C GLU A 27 -3.78 -6.23 -22.67
N ALA A 28 -3.05 -6.06 -21.56
CA ALA A 28 -3.63 -5.93 -20.23
C ALA A 28 -4.65 -4.79 -20.17
N SER A 29 -4.31 -3.61 -20.71
CA SER A 29 -5.19 -2.45 -20.78
C SER A 29 -6.47 -2.75 -21.55
N ALA A 30 -6.36 -3.43 -22.70
CA ALA A 30 -7.51 -3.85 -23.49
C ALA A 30 -8.41 -4.83 -22.74
N LEU A 31 -7.82 -5.79 -22.01
CA LEU A 31 -8.56 -6.77 -21.19
C LEU A 31 -9.30 -6.10 -20.03
N TYR A 32 -8.65 -5.20 -19.28
CA TYR A 32 -9.33 -4.40 -18.24
C TYR A 32 -10.42 -3.50 -18.83
N GLY A 33 -10.19 -2.91 -20.00
CA GLY A 33 -11.20 -2.12 -20.71
C GLY A 33 -12.42 -2.95 -21.15
N ARG A 34 -12.22 -4.21 -21.54
CA ARG A 34 -13.31 -5.16 -21.79
C ARG A 34 -14.05 -5.51 -20.50
N ALA A 35 -13.32 -5.79 -19.42
CA ALA A 35 -13.91 -6.10 -18.10
C ALA A 35 -14.82 -4.96 -17.61
N LEU A 36 -14.36 -3.70 -17.72
CA LEU A 36 -15.16 -2.52 -17.38
C LEU A 36 -16.46 -2.44 -18.20
N ARG A 37 -16.39 -2.65 -19.52
CA ARG A 37 -17.59 -2.62 -20.37
C ARG A 37 -18.58 -3.71 -20.00
N VAL A 38 -18.11 -4.92 -19.68
CA VAL A 38 -18.97 -6.02 -19.25
C VAL A 38 -19.61 -5.71 -17.90
N LEU A 39 -18.83 -5.23 -16.93
CA LEU A 39 -19.33 -4.86 -15.60
C LEU A 39 -20.42 -3.78 -15.69
N GLN A 40 -20.16 -2.71 -16.45
CA GLN A 40 -21.12 -1.62 -16.65
C GLN A 40 -22.38 -2.08 -17.41
N ALA A 41 -22.22 -2.96 -18.41
CA ALA A 41 -23.36 -3.49 -19.16
C ALA A 41 -24.24 -4.44 -18.35
N GLN A 42 -23.68 -5.13 -17.36
CA GLN A 42 -24.44 -6.00 -16.45
C GLN A 42 -25.34 -5.20 -15.49
N GLY A 43 -25.18 -3.87 -15.41
CA GLY A 43 -25.90 -3.03 -14.45
C GLY A 43 -25.54 -3.33 -12.99
N SER A 44 -24.52 -4.17 -12.76
CA SER A 44 -24.00 -4.46 -11.44
C SER A 44 -23.21 -3.24 -10.96
N SER A 45 -23.75 -2.56 -9.95
CA SER A 45 -23.11 -1.41 -9.30
C SER A 45 -22.14 -1.92 -8.23
N ASP A 46 -21.08 -2.62 -8.62
CA ASP A 46 -19.93 -2.85 -7.74
C ASP A 46 -18.87 -1.75 -7.96
N PRO A 47 -18.96 -0.62 -7.22
CA PRO A 47 -18.00 0.47 -7.36
C PRO A 47 -16.58 0.07 -6.93
N GLU A 48 -16.44 -0.98 -6.10
CA GLU A 48 -15.12 -1.44 -5.66
C GLU A 48 -14.43 -2.21 -6.77
N GLU A 49 -15.13 -3.16 -7.40
CA GLU A 49 -14.60 -3.89 -8.55
C GLU A 49 -14.32 -2.95 -9.73
N GLU A 50 -15.22 -2.01 -10.01
CA GLU A 50 -15.03 -1.02 -11.06
C GLU A 50 -13.81 -0.11 -10.78
N SER A 51 -13.64 0.35 -9.54
CA SER A 51 -12.48 1.13 -9.11
C SER A 51 -11.17 0.35 -9.27
N VAL A 52 -11.16 -0.94 -8.91
CA VAL A 52 -10.00 -1.82 -9.10
C VAL A 52 -9.62 -1.96 -10.57
N LEU A 53 -10.60 -2.15 -11.46
CA LEU A 53 -10.36 -2.26 -12.90
C LEU A 53 -9.80 -0.97 -13.51
N TYR A 54 -10.36 0.19 -13.16
CA TYR A 54 -9.78 1.48 -13.56
C TYR A 54 -8.36 1.64 -13.04
N SER A 55 -8.12 1.29 -11.78
CA SER A 55 -6.79 1.38 -11.15
C SER A 55 -5.76 0.49 -11.86
N ASN A 56 -6.14 -0.72 -12.27
CA ASN A 56 -5.27 -1.65 -12.98
C ASN A 56 -5.01 -1.20 -14.42
N ARG A 57 -6.01 -0.68 -15.13
CA ARG A 57 -5.83 -0.08 -16.45
C ARG A 57 -4.93 1.16 -16.39
N ALA A 58 -5.08 2.00 -15.36
CA ALA A 58 -4.19 3.13 -15.11
C ALA A 58 -2.73 2.69 -14.91
N ALA A 59 -2.50 1.54 -14.26
CA ALA A 59 -1.16 0.99 -14.11
C ALA A 59 -0.52 0.65 -15.46
N CYS A 60 -1.30 0.12 -16.40
CA CYS A 60 -0.85 -0.15 -17.78
C CYS A 60 -0.48 1.16 -18.48
N HIS A 61 -1.37 2.15 -18.43
CA HIS A 61 -1.11 3.48 -19.01
C HIS A 61 0.15 4.13 -18.44
N LEU A 62 0.39 4.01 -17.14
CA LEU A 62 1.61 4.55 -16.52
C LEU A 62 2.87 3.84 -17.03
N LYS A 63 2.82 2.52 -17.24
CA LYS A 63 3.94 1.74 -17.79
C LYS A 63 4.21 2.04 -19.25
N ASP A 64 3.17 2.36 -20.03
CA ASP A 64 3.27 2.78 -21.42
C ASP A 64 3.65 4.27 -21.59
N GLY A 65 3.82 5.03 -20.49
CA GLY A 65 4.08 6.48 -20.53
C GLY A 65 2.87 7.35 -20.88
N ASN A 66 1.68 6.76 -20.98
CA ASN A 66 0.41 7.43 -21.25
C ASN A 66 -0.16 8.09 -19.98
N CYS A 67 0.57 9.06 -19.42
CA CYS A 67 0.25 9.68 -18.13
C CYS A 67 -1.13 10.37 -18.11
N ARG A 68 -1.59 10.93 -19.24
CA ARG A 68 -2.90 11.58 -19.33
C ARG A 68 -4.06 10.62 -19.10
N ASP A 69 -4.00 9.43 -19.70
CA ASP A 69 -5.05 8.42 -19.53
C ASP A 69 -4.95 7.72 -18.18
N CYS A 70 -3.73 7.53 -17.65
CA CYS A 70 -3.54 7.13 -16.26
C CYS A 70 -4.26 8.08 -15.28
N ILE A 71 -4.14 9.40 -15.46
CA ILE A 71 -4.80 10.39 -14.59
C ILE A 71 -6.32 10.28 -14.68
N LYS A 72 -6.88 10.11 -15.89
CA LYS A 72 -8.33 9.94 -16.08
C LYS A 72 -8.83 8.71 -15.34
N ASP A 73 -8.20 7.56 -15.56
CA ASP A 73 -8.60 6.30 -14.94
C ASP A 73 -8.46 6.34 -13.42
N CYS A 74 -7.35 6.87 -12.88
CA CYS A 74 -7.21 7.03 -11.43
C CYS A 74 -8.27 7.99 -10.86
N THR A 75 -8.66 9.02 -11.60
CA THR A 75 -9.70 9.95 -11.16
C THR A 75 -11.07 9.27 -11.14
N SER A 76 -11.41 8.46 -12.15
CA SER A 76 -12.62 7.63 -12.13
C SER A 76 -12.60 6.62 -10.98
N ALA A 77 -11.47 5.95 -10.76
CA ALA A 77 -11.31 5.02 -9.64
C ALA A 77 -11.53 5.68 -8.27
N LEU A 78 -11.02 6.90 -8.09
CA LEU A 78 -11.15 7.66 -6.84
C LEU A 78 -12.52 8.31 -6.66
N ALA A 79 -13.26 8.55 -7.75
CA ALA A 79 -14.65 8.98 -7.68
C ALA A 79 -15.56 7.86 -7.13
N LEU A 80 -15.25 6.61 -7.49
CA LEU A 80 -15.97 5.42 -7.02
C LEU A 80 -15.55 5.02 -5.60
N VAL A 81 -14.24 4.94 -5.35
CA VAL A 81 -13.66 4.57 -4.06
C VAL A 81 -12.65 5.64 -3.64
N PRO A 82 -13.11 6.64 -2.87
CA PRO A 82 -12.24 7.69 -2.35
C PRO A 82 -11.12 7.13 -1.49
N PHE A 83 -9.99 7.84 -1.48
CA PHE A 83 -8.83 7.52 -0.64
C PHE A 83 -8.21 6.14 -0.89
N SER A 84 -8.39 5.55 -2.09
CA SER A 84 -7.70 4.32 -2.44
C SER A 84 -6.21 4.59 -2.73
N ILE A 85 -5.32 3.88 -2.02
CA ILE A 85 -3.87 4.11 -2.06
C ILE A 85 -3.30 3.87 -3.48
N LYS A 86 -3.68 2.77 -4.14
CA LYS A 86 -3.12 2.40 -5.46
C LYS A 86 -3.43 3.45 -6.54
N PRO A 87 -4.69 3.90 -6.75
CA PRO A 87 -5.00 5.01 -7.65
C PRO A 87 -4.27 6.31 -7.29
N LEU A 88 -4.21 6.70 -6.00
CA LEU A 88 -3.53 7.93 -5.59
C LEU A 88 -2.04 7.90 -5.95
N LEU A 89 -1.33 6.82 -5.64
CA LEU A 89 0.08 6.65 -5.99
C LEU A 89 0.31 6.72 -7.50
N ARG A 90 -0.54 6.02 -8.28
CA ARG A 90 -0.44 6.00 -9.75
C ARG A 90 -0.69 7.39 -10.35
N ARG A 91 -1.71 8.10 -9.84
CA ARG A 91 -2.03 9.46 -10.28
C ARG A 91 -0.94 10.45 -9.91
N ALA A 92 -0.37 10.34 -8.71
CA ALA A 92 0.76 11.14 -8.27
C ALA A 92 1.97 10.97 -9.19
N SER A 93 2.35 9.72 -9.50
CA SER A 93 3.44 9.43 -10.43
C SER A 93 3.17 9.93 -11.85
N ALA A 94 1.93 9.85 -12.32
CA ALA A 94 1.53 10.40 -13.61
C ALA A 94 1.56 11.94 -13.65
N TYR A 95 1.20 12.61 -12.54
CA TYR A 95 1.36 14.05 -12.41
C TYR A 95 2.83 14.45 -12.34
N GLU A 96 3.67 13.70 -11.62
CA GLU A 96 5.12 13.91 -11.57
C GLU A 96 5.73 13.82 -12.97
N ALA A 97 5.39 12.80 -13.75
CA ALA A 97 5.85 12.62 -15.12
C ALA A 97 5.38 13.73 -16.09
N LEU A 98 4.29 14.43 -15.78
CA LEU A 98 3.80 15.60 -16.52
C LEU A 98 4.23 16.93 -15.90
N GLU A 99 5.17 16.91 -14.95
CA GLU A 99 5.68 18.09 -14.22
C GLU A 99 4.58 18.90 -13.49
N LYS A 100 3.46 18.23 -13.19
CA LYS A 100 2.34 18.76 -12.41
C LYS A 100 2.61 18.59 -10.92
N TYR A 101 3.74 19.12 -10.45
CA TYR A 101 4.25 18.88 -9.10
C TYR A 101 3.29 19.25 -7.96
N PRO A 102 2.50 20.36 -8.02
CA PRO A 102 1.54 20.65 -6.96
C PRO A 102 0.48 19.57 -6.79
N MET A 103 -0.01 19.00 -7.91
CA MET A 103 -1.03 17.95 -7.89
C MET A 103 -0.44 16.61 -7.43
N ALA A 104 0.77 16.27 -7.88
CA ALA A 104 1.50 15.10 -7.41
C ALA A 104 1.76 15.14 -5.91
N TYR A 105 2.17 16.31 -5.39
CA TYR A 105 2.41 16.51 -3.96
C TYR A 105 1.15 16.25 -3.14
N VAL A 106 0.00 16.78 -3.58
CA VAL A 106 -1.27 16.57 -2.88
C VAL A 106 -1.62 15.08 -2.81
N ASP A 107 -1.55 14.35 -3.93
CA ASP A 107 -1.88 12.92 -3.94
C ASP A 107 -0.93 12.10 -3.03
N TYR A 108 0.39 12.35 -3.08
CA TYR A 108 1.32 11.69 -2.17
C TYR A 108 1.06 12.04 -0.70
N LYS A 109 0.71 13.30 -0.41
CA LYS A 109 0.41 13.74 0.95
C LYS A 109 -0.88 13.11 1.47
N THR A 110 -1.87 12.91 0.60
CA THR A 110 -3.09 12.17 0.91
C THR A 110 -2.80 10.71 1.19
N VAL A 111 -1.91 10.05 0.45
CA VAL A 111 -1.47 8.68 0.75
C VAL A 111 -0.86 8.59 2.15
N LEU A 112 0.04 9.51 2.51
CA LEU A 112 0.67 9.53 3.84
C LEU A 112 -0.28 9.89 4.99
N GLN A 113 -1.46 10.45 4.70
CA GLN A 113 -2.52 10.60 5.71
C GLN A 113 -3.30 9.31 5.93
N ILE A 114 -3.24 8.35 4.99
CA ILE A 114 -3.89 7.04 5.09
C ILE A 114 -2.93 6.05 5.76
N ASP A 115 -1.73 5.92 5.19
CA ASP A 115 -0.65 5.04 5.66
C ASP A 115 0.69 5.78 5.52
N ASP A 116 1.34 6.02 6.65
CA ASP A 116 2.61 6.75 6.75
C ASP A 116 3.82 5.90 6.38
N ASN A 117 3.66 4.58 6.24
CA ASN A 117 4.74 3.64 5.92
C ASN A 117 4.94 3.44 4.41
N VAL A 118 4.14 4.11 3.57
CA VAL A 118 4.25 4.01 2.11
C VAL A 118 5.50 4.74 1.62
N THR A 119 6.61 4.00 1.51
CA THR A 119 7.92 4.51 1.11
C THR A 119 7.88 5.31 -0.20
N SER A 120 7.20 4.79 -1.22
CA SER A 120 7.05 5.47 -2.52
C SER A 120 6.40 6.86 -2.41
N ALA A 121 5.50 7.06 -1.44
CA ALA A 121 4.87 8.35 -1.19
C ALA A 121 5.82 9.30 -0.42
N VAL A 122 6.58 8.78 0.56
CA VAL A 122 7.62 9.57 1.26
C VAL A 122 8.67 10.07 0.28
N GLU A 123 9.17 9.19 -0.58
CA GLU A 123 10.13 9.54 -1.63
C GLU A 123 9.54 10.54 -2.63
N GLY A 124 8.29 10.32 -3.06
CA GLY A 124 7.54 11.24 -3.91
C GLY A 124 7.46 12.64 -3.29
N ILE A 125 7.07 12.76 -2.02
CA ILE A 125 7.02 14.04 -1.31
C ILE A 125 8.38 14.74 -1.30
N ASN A 126 9.47 14.01 -1.06
CA ASN A 126 10.81 14.59 -1.05
C ASN A 126 11.22 15.13 -2.42
N ARG A 127 10.92 14.39 -3.50
CA ARG A 127 11.16 14.87 -4.87
C ARG A 127 10.30 16.09 -5.20
N MET A 128 9.01 16.03 -4.90
CA MET A 128 8.07 17.11 -5.19
C MET A 128 8.41 18.38 -4.40
N THR A 129 8.82 18.25 -3.14
CA THR A 129 9.23 19.40 -2.30
C THR A 129 10.40 20.15 -2.90
N ARG A 130 11.41 19.45 -3.44
CA ARG A 130 12.55 20.09 -4.12
C ARG A 130 12.08 20.80 -5.39
N ALA A 131 11.38 20.09 -6.27
CA ALA A 131 10.87 20.66 -7.53
C ALA A 131 9.95 21.88 -7.31
N LEU A 132 9.13 21.86 -6.26
CA LEU A 132 8.26 22.99 -5.90
C LEU A 132 9.03 24.16 -5.31
N MET A 133 10.06 23.91 -4.51
CA MET A 133 10.93 24.96 -3.99
C MET A 133 11.69 25.65 -5.13
N ASP A 134 12.20 24.88 -6.09
CA ASP A 134 12.94 25.38 -7.24
C ASP A 134 12.04 26.20 -8.20
N SER A 135 10.81 25.74 -8.43
CA SER A 135 9.88 26.38 -9.38
C SER A 135 9.05 27.53 -8.78
N LEU A 136 8.60 27.41 -7.53
CA LEU A 136 7.65 28.35 -6.90
C LEU A 136 8.25 29.19 -5.78
N GLY A 137 9.48 28.91 -5.36
CA GLY A 137 10.21 29.62 -4.31
C GLY A 137 9.85 29.14 -2.89
N PRO A 138 10.34 29.84 -1.83
CA PRO A 138 10.19 29.40 -0.44
C PRO A 138 8.73 29.32 0.05
N GLU A 139 7.84 30.11 -0.56
CA GLU A 139 6.41 30.15 -0.22
C GLU A 139 5.55 29.18 -1.05
N TRP A 140 6.16 28.18 -1.71
CA TRP A 140 5.47 27.22 -2.57
C TRP A 140 4.25 26.56 -1.90
N ARG A 141 4.29 26.36 -0.57
CA ARG A 141 3.19 25.78 0.21
C ARG A 141 1.90 26.59 0.15
N LEU A 142 1.99 27.92 0.05
CA LEU A 142 0.82 28.81 -0.05
C LEU A 142 0.15 28.74 -1.42
N LYS A 143 0.87 28.25 -2.44
CA LYS A 143 0.43 28.14 -3.83
C LYS A 143 -0.13 26.75 -4.17
N LEU A 144 -0.16 25.83 -3.20
CA LEU A 144 -0.68 24.49 -3.41
C LEU A 144 -2.21 24.47 -3.47
N PRO A 145 -2.79 23.53 -4.24
CA PRO A 145 -4.19 23.22 -4.09
C PRO A 145 -4.48 22.64 -2.69
N SER A 146 -5.73 22.78 -2.24
CA SER A 146 -6.15 22.26 -0.95
C SER A 146 -5.92 20.75 -0.87
N ILE A 147 -5.19 20.32 0.16
CA ILE A 147 -5.01 18.90 0.45
C ILE A 147 -6.31 18.37 1.06
N PRO A 148 -6.90 17.30 0.51
CA PRO A 148 -8.10 16.72 1.09
C PRO A 148 -7.78 16.09 2.46
N LEU A 149 -8.67 16.33 3.43
CA LEU A 149 -8.60 15.70 4.74
C LEU A 149 -9.09 14.26 4.63
N VAL A 150 -8.24 13.30 5.01
CA VAL A 150 -8.60 11.89 5.02
C VAL A 150 -9.37 11.58 6.31
N PRO A 151 -10.62 11.09 6.25
CA PRO A 151 -11.37 10.72 7.44
C PRO A 151 -10.78 9.46 8.09
N VAL A 152 -10.89 9.36 9.42
CA VAL A 152 -10.39 8.20 10.20
C VAL A 152 -11.01 6.88 9.72
N SER A 153 -12.24 6.91 9.21
CA SER A 153 -12.89 5.72 8.61
C SER A 153 -12.14 5.19 7.40
N ALA A 154 -11.61 6.08 6.54
CA ALA A 154 -10.80 5.68 5.39
C ALA A 154 -9.43 5.14 5.83
N GLN A 155 -8.79 5.75 6.84
CA GLN A 155 -7.53 5.24 7.42
C GLN A 155 -7.72 3.82 7.94
N LYS A 156 -8.75 3.58 8.77
CA LYS A 156 -9.07 2.26 9.30
C LYS A 156 -9.37 1.25 8.19
N ARG A 157 -10.16 1.62 7.19
CA ARG A 157 -10.46 0.76 6.04
C ARG A 157 -9.17 0.22 5.43
N TRP A 158 -8.21 1.08 5.09
CA TRP A 158 -7.00 0.66 4.39
C TRP A 158 -5.96 -0.01 5.29
N ASN A 159 -5.92 0.33 6.58
CA ASN A 159 -5.04 -0.35 7.55
C ASN A 159 -5.52 -1.78 7.88
N SER A 160 -6.82 -2.05 7.75
CA SER A 160 -7.41 -3.36 8.04
C SER A 160 -7.49 -4.31 6.83
N LEU A 161 -7.30 -3.81 5.59
CA LEU A 161 -7.28 -4.69 4.41
C LEU A 161 -5.89 -5.35 4.26
N PRO A 162 -5.81 -6.68 4.13
CA PRO A 162 -4.58 -7.33 3.73
C PRO A 162 -4.11 -6.79 2.38
N SER A 163 -2.84 -6.45 2.25
CA SER A 163 -2.23 -6.08 0.98
C SER A 163 -2.48 -7.20 -0.05
N GLU A 164 -3.37 -6.94 -1.02
CA GLU A 164 -3.80 -7.88 -2.07
C GLU A 164 -2.65 -8.43 -2.93
N ASN A 165 -1.42 -7.93 -2.75
CA ASN A 165 -0.23 -8.49 -3.39
C ASN A 165 0.21 -9.85 -2.81
N HIS A 166 -0.33 -10.29 -1.67
CA HIS A 166 0.08 -11.57 -1.03
C HIS A 166 -0.79 -12.78 -1.37
N LYS A 167 -1.96 -12.64 -2.01
CA LYS A 167 -2.83 -13.79 -2.33
C LYS A 167 -2.31 -14.65 -3.49
N GLU A 168 -1.61 -14.09 -4.47
CA GLU A 168 -1.15 -14.86 -5.65
C GLU A 168 0.19 -15.60 -5.44
N MET A 169 1.06 -15.14 -4.52
CA MET A 169 2.39 -15.71 -4.29
C MET A 169 2.41 -16.89 -3.29
N ALA A 170 1.32 -17.14 -2.57
CA ALA A 170 1.26 -18.11 -1.48
C ALA A 170 1.10 -19.58 -1.93
N LYS A 171 0.94 -19.87 -3.23
CA LYS A 171 0.77 -21.25 -3.73
C LYS A 171 2.07 -22.02 -4.01
N SER A 172 3.25 -21.44 -3.78
CA SER A 172 4.52 -22.09 -4.14
C SER A 172 5.63 -21.88 -3.11
N LYS A 173 5.40 -22.29 -1.84
CA LYS A 173 6.44 -22.81 -0.94
C LYS A 173 5.83 -23.32 0.37
N SER A 174 5.23 -24.51 0.33
CA SER A 174 4.90 -25.28 1.52
C SER A 174 5.96 -26.36 1.72
N LYS A 175 6.92 -26.08 2.61
CA LYS A 175 7.62 -27.04 3.48
C LYS A 175 8.73 -26.31 4.24
N GLU A 176 8.39 -25.81 5.41
CA GLU A 176 9.10 -26.16 6.65
C GLU A 176 8.31 -25.63 7.85
N THR A 177 7.75 -26.58 8.58
CA THR A 177 7.06 -26.43 9.85
C THR A 177 8.07 -26.23 10.97
N THR A 178 7.98 -25.12 11.70
CA THR A 178 8.38 -25.08 13.11
C THR A 178 7.25 -24.44 13.91
N ALA A 179 6.67 -25.24 14.78
CA ALA A 179 5.59 -24.91 15.69
C ALA A 179 5.94 -23.69 16.56
N THR A 180 5.00 -22.77 16.72
CA THR A 180 5.01 -21.84 17.85
C THR A 180 3.71 -22.00 18.60
N THR A 181 3.80 -22.76 19.68
CA THR A 181 2.76 -23.02 20.66
C THR A 181 2.36 -21.70 21.32
N ASN A 182 1.07 -21.34 21.24
CA ASN A 182 0.48 -20.26 22.02
C ASN A 182 0.61 -20.59 23.51
N ARG A 183 1.54 -19.92 24.21
CA ARG A 183 1.72 -20.03 25.66
C ARG A 183 1.39 -18.70 26.31
N VAL A 184 0.47 -18.72 27.26
CA VAL A 184 0.07 -17.55 28.06
C VAL A 184 1.27 -17.14 28.96
N PRO A 185 1.65 -15.84 29.00
CA PRO A 185 2.71 -15.37 29.89
C PRO A 185 2.30 -15.51 31.37
N SER A 186 3.17 -16.12 32.16
CA SER A 186 3.07 -16.24 33.62
C SER A 186 3.68 -15.01 34.31
N ALA A 187 3.30 -14.71 35.55
CA ALA A 187 3.93 -13.66 36.36
C ALA A 187 5.47 -13.82 36.47
N GLY A 188 5.99 -15.04 36.30
CA GLY A 188 7.43 -15.29 36.24
C GLY A 188 8.12 -14.77 34.97
N ASP A 189 7.40 -14.65 33.86
CA ASP A 189 7.96 -14.19 32.57
C ASP A 189 8.16 -12.67 32.56
N VAL A 190 7.29 -11.94 33.27
CA VAL A 190 7.39 -10.48 33.45
C VAL A 190 8.59 -10.12 34.31
N GLU A 191 8.79 -10.84 35.43
CA GLU A 191 9.94 -10.61 36.30
C GLU A 191 11.25 -10.97 35.58
N LYS A 192 11.25 -12.02 34.74
CA LYS A 192 12.40 -12.38 33.91
C LYS A 192 12.76 -11.31 32.88
N ALA A 193 11.76 -10.72 32.21
CA ALA A 193 11.98 -9.63 31.26
C ALA A 193 12.61 -8.40 31.94
N ARG A 194 12.16 -8.08 33.16
CA ARG A 194 12.69 -6.97 33.98
C ARG A 194 14.14 -7.20 34.40
N VAL A 195 14.47 -8.41 34.85
CA VAL A 195 15.84 -8.78 35.24
C VAL A 195 16.80 -8.69 34.05
N LEU A 196 16.41 -9.21 32.88
CA LEU A 196 17.22 -9.15 31.67
C LEU A 196 17.51 -7.73 31.20
N LYS A 197 16.53 -6.82 31.38
CA LYS A 197 16.71 -5.39 31.11
C LYS A 197 17.72 -4.75 32.06
N GLU A 198 17.66 -5.08 33.35
CA GLU A 198 18.62 -4.57 34.35
C GLU A 198 20.04 -5.10 34.09
N GLU A 199 20.18 -6.37 33.72
CA GLU A 199 21.47 -6.96 33.30
C GLU A 199 22.04 -6.25 32.06
N GLY A 200 21.20 -5.93 31.07
CA GLY A 200 21.58 -5.12 29.92
C GLY A 200 22.12 -3.75 30.32
N ASN A 201 21.43 -3.06 31.24
CA ASN A 201 21.85 -1.76 31.76
C ASN A 201 23.21 -1.81 32.46
N GLU A 202 23.47 -2.85 33.26
CA GLU A 202 24.76 -3.06 33.92
C GLU A 202 25.90 -3.35 32.93
N LEU A 203 25.62 -4.06 31.83
CA LEU A 203 26.58 -4.29 30.77
C LEU A 203 26.91 -3.02 29.98
N VAL A 204 25.94 -2.11 29.80
CA VAL A 204 26.17 -0.78 29.21
C VAL A 204 27.10 0.04 30.11
N LYS A 205 26.88 0.05 31.44
CA LYS A 205 27.75 0.75 32.39
C LYS A 205 29.19 0.20 32.37
N LYS A 206 29.36 -1.09 32.09
CA LYS A 206 30.67 -1.75 31.93
C LYS A 206 31.27 -1.62 30.52
N GLY A 207 30.63 -0.86 29.62
CA GLY A 207 31.10 -0.62 28.25
C GLY A 207 30.96 -1.81 27.30
N ASN A 208 30.25 -2.87 27.69
CA ASN A 208 30.10 -4.09 26.90
C ASN A 208 28.79 -4.09 26.09
N HIS A 209 28.74 -3.23 25.07
CA HIS A 209 27.53 -2.95 24.31
C HIS A 209 27.00 -4.16 23.52
N LYS A 210 27.86 -5.06 23.05
CA LYS A 210 27.44 -6.26 22.30
C LYS A 210 26.57 -7.20 23.16
N LYS A 211 27.04 -7.49 24.39
CA LYS A 211 26.29 -8.34 25.33
C LYS A 211 25.03 -7.64 25.86
N ALA A 212 25.05 -6.31 25.97
CA ALA A 212 23.86 -5.55 26.35
C ALA A 212 22.73 -5.69 25.30
N ILE A 213 23.07 -5.64 24.01
CA ILE A 213 22.10 -5.82 22.92
C ILE A 213 21.46 -7.21 22.95
N GLU A 214 22.25 -8.26 23.19
CA GLU A 214 21.74 -9.63 23.35
C GLU A 214 20.72 -9.70 24.49
N LYS A 215 21.04 -9.12 25.66
CA LYS A 215 20.16 -9.10 26.83
C LYS A 215 18.88 -8.29 26.63
N TYR A 216 18.93 -7.16 25.93
CA TYR A 216 17.72 -6.43 25.57
C TYR A 216 16.86 -7.19 24.55
N SER A 217 17.49 -7.89 23.60
CA SER A 217 16.77 -8.71 22.62
C SER A 217 16.04 -9.87 23.29
N GLU A 218 16.67 -10.53 24.27
CA GLU A 218 16.04 -11.55 25.11
C GLU A 218 14.88 -10.98 25.94
N SER A 219 15.04 -9.78 26.51
CA SER A 219 13.98 -9.08 27.25
C SER A 219 12.77 -8.77 26.36
N LEU A 220 13.01 -8.30 25.13
CA LEU A 220 11.97 -8.04 24.13
C LEU A 220 11.23 -9.30 23.70
N LEU A 221 11.91 -10.44 23.61
CA LEU A 221 11.26 -11.72 23.33
C LEU A 221 10.29 -12.14 24.45
N CYS A 222 10.61 -11.82 25.71
CA CYS A 222 9.70 -12.04 26.83
C CYS A 222 8.56 -11.00 26.90
N SER A 223 8.80 -9.74 26.53
CA SER A 223 7.80 -8.66 26.58
C SER A 223 6.88 -8.59 25.34
N ASN A 224 7.30 -9.08 24.17
CA ASN A 224 6.43 -9.21 23.01
C ASN A 224 5.23 -10.16 23.24
N LEU A 225 5.27 -10.95 24.32
CA LEU A 225 4.13 -11.74 24.80
C LEU A 225 3.06 -10.90 25.52
N GLU A 226 3.39 -9.67 25.93
CA GLU A 226 2.54 -8.71 26.65
C GLU A 226 1.63 -7.90 25.69
N SER A 227 2.02 -7.80 24.41
CA SER A 227 1.18 -7.14 23.38
C SER A 227 -0.04 -7.96 22.99
N ALA A 228 -0.07 -9.26 23.32
CA ALA A 228 -1.19 -10.15 23.06
C ALA A 228 -2.26 -10.13 24.16
N THR A 229 -2.02 -9.48 25.31
CA THR A 229 -2.92 -9.54 26.48
C THR A 229 -3.69 -8.25 26.76
N TYR A 230 -3.48 -7.16 26.02
CA TYR A 230 -4.29 -5.94 26.10
C TYR A 230 -5.16 -5.75 24.85
N SER A 231 -6.10 -6.67 24.66
CA SER A 231 -7.30 -6.46 23.84
C SER A 231 -8.41 -7.37 24.35
N ASN A 232 -9.11 -6.89 25.37
CA ASN A 232 -10.56 -7.07 25.61
C ASN A 232 -11.01 -6.09 26.68
#